data_AF-W7E8H4-F1
#
_entry.id   AF-W7E8H4-F1
#
_cell.length_a   1.000
_cell.length_b   1.000
_cell.length_c   1.000
_cell.angle_alpha   90.00
_cell.angle_beta   90.00
_cell.angle_gamma   90.00
#
_symmetry.space_group_name_H-M   'P 1'
#
loop_
_entity.id
_entity.type
_entity.pdbx_description
1 polymer ?
#
loop_
_entity_poly.entity_id
_entity_poly.type
_entity_poly.pdbx_seq_one_letter_code
_entity_poly.pdbx_strand_id
1 'polypeptide(L)'
;MATSNSQIGASHAPIQVSFPLPKAPATNIHLQLTNNGPNLVVFLTTSTAESASSAPMGSLVYAMPNKVTPAETLSTPLFTHGSTLDFTTRLSKVLARKIGKPVYVGNSSSFASAGMGGTVEEEMEGFKRVVEVVMRLLKEKK
;
A
#
# COMPACT_ATOMS: atom_id res chain seq x y z
N MET A 1 -32.23 20.17 -24.38
CA MET A 1 -32.32 19.11 -23.34
C MET A 1 -30.98 18.42 -23.26
N ALA A 2 -30.18 18.74 -22.24
CA ALA A 2 -28.94 18.02 -21.95
C ALA A 2 -29.13 17.36 -20.58
N THR A 3 -29.29 16.04 -20.57
CA THR A 3 -29.35 15.24 -19.35
C THR A 3 -27.93 15.14 -18.79
N SER A 4 -27.68 15.86 -17.70
CA SER A 4 -26.45 15.74 -16.91
C SER A 4 -26.39 14.32 -16.34
N ASN A 5 -25.42 13.57 -16.85
CA ASN A 5 -25.20 12.17 -16.53
C ASN A 5 -24.87 12.02 -15.04
N SER A 6 -25.64 11.15 -14.39
CA SER A 6 -25.44 10.47 -13.11
C SER A 6 -24.20 10.80 -12.28
N GLN A 7 -24.45 11.12 -11.02
CA GLN A 7 -23.51 11.09 -9.90
C GLN A 7 -22.39 10.04 -10.08
N ILE A 8 -21.16 10.51 -10.30
CA ILE A 8 -19.95 9.67 -10.14
C ILE A 8 -19.73 9.53 -8.62
N GLY A 9 -20.53 8.66 -8.00
CA GLY A 9 -20.42 8.31 -6.59
C GLY A 9 -19.20 7.43 -6.33
N ALA A 10 -18.01 8.01 -6.36
CA ALA A 10 -16.82 7.42 -5.73
C ALA A 10 -16.48 8.19 -4.45
N SER A 11 -17.48 8.41 -3.58
CA SER A 11 -17.28 8.97 -2.23
C SER A 11 -17.13 7.86 -1.19
N HIS A 12 -16.29 6.84 -1.46
CA HIS A 12 -15.89 5.95 -0.38
C HIS A 12 -14.76 6.61 0.40
N ALA A 13 -15.10 7.11 1.59
CA ALA A 13 -14.11 7.59 2.56
C ALA A 13 -12.96 6.56 2.66
N PRO A 14 -11.69 7.01 2.57
CA PRO A 14 -10.54 6.12 2.69
C PRO A 14 -10.60 5.37 4.01
N ILE A 15 -10.33 4.07 3.97
CA ILE A 15 -10.15 3.27 5.18
C ILE A 15 -8.75 3.58 5.71
N GLN A 16 -8.68 4.05 6.95
CA GLN A 16 -7.40 4.35 7.61
C GLN A 16 -7.24 3.41 8.79
N VAL A 17 -6.13 2.70 8.83
CA VAL A 17 -5.77 1.82 9.95
C VAL A 17 -4.32 2.03 10.33
N SER A 18 -4.04 1.84 11.62
CA SER A 18 -2.70 1.81 12.15
C SER A 18 -2.49 0.51 12.90
N PHE A 19 -1.31 -0.09 12.77
CA PHE A 19 -0.94 -1.30 13.49
C PHE A 19 0.57 -1.35 13.74
N PRO A 20 1.01 -1.96 14.85
CA PRO A 20 2.43 -2.07 15.17
C PRO A 20 3.14 -3.03 14.21
N LEU A 21 4.42 -2.79 13.97
CA LEU A 21 5.29 -3.76 13.30
C LEU A 21 5.44 -5.02 14.17
N PRO A 22 5.41 -6.23 13.57
CA PRO A 22 5.49 -7.50 14.32
C PRO A 22 6.71 -7.64 15.24
N LYS A 23 7.87 -7.08 14.84
CA LYS A 23 9.14 -7.13 15.59
C LYS A 23 9.55 -5.80 16.22
N ALA A 24 8.78 -4.74 15.97
CA ALA A 24 9.08 -3.41 16.47
C ALA A 24 7.80 -2.73 16.99
N PRO A 25 7.32 -3.09 18.20
CA PRO A 25 6.04 -2.59 18.72
C PRO A 25 5.97 -1.07 18.90
N ALA A 26 7.13 -0.41 19.01
CA ALA A 26 7.24 1.05 19.10
C ALA A 26 7.04 1.77 17.75
N THR A 27 7.03 1.03 16.63
CA THR A 27 6.89 1.57 15.27
C THR A 27 5.57 1.09 14.69
N ASN A 28 4.71 2.05 14.33
CA ASN A 28 3.42 1.77 13.72
C ASN A 28 3.47 1.97 12.21
N ILE A 29 2.88 1.04 11.46
CA ILE A 29 2.52 1.26 10.06
C ILE A 29 1.15 1.93 10.04
N HIS A 30 1.05 3.04 9.33
CA HIS A 30 -0.20 3.67 8.96
C HIS A 30 -0.52 3.35 7.52
N LEU A 31 -1.74 2.89 7.30
CA LEU A 31 -2.24 2.45 6.01
C LEU A 31 -3.53 3.18 5.69
N GLN A 32 -3.54 3.86 4.55
CA GLN A 32 -4.73 4.44 3.95
C GLN A 32 -5.09 3.66 2.68
N LEU A 33 -6.31 3.14 2.62
CA LEU A 33 -6.82 2.35 1.51
C LEU A 33 -8.09 2.97 0.94
N THR A 34 -8.06 3.25 -0.36
CA THR A 34 -9.22 3.73 -1.12
C THR A 34 -9.56 2.72 -2.21
N ASN A 35 -10.75 2.15 -2.14
CA ASN A 35 -11.28 1.25 -3.17
C ASN A 35 -12.25 2.02 -4.06
N ASN A 36 -11.83 2.27 -5.30
CA ASN A 36 -12.62 3.05 -6.26
C ASN A 36 -13.60 2.18 -7.06
N GLY A 37 -13.57 0.85 -6.90
CA GLY A 37 -14.29 -0.09 -7.74
C GLY A 37 -13.37 -0.77 -8.77
N PRO A 38 -12.93 -0.08 -9.84
CA PRO A 38 -12.08 -0.68 -10.86
C PRO A 38 -10.60 -0.76 -10.45
N ASN A 39 -10.16 0.05 -9.49
CA ASN A 39 -8.79 0.06 -8.99
C ASN A 39 -8.74 0.29 -7.46
N LEU A 40 -7.57 0.03 -6.89
CA LEU A 40 -7.25 0.28 -5.49
C LEU A 40 -6.12 1.30 -5.38
N VAL A 41 -6.20 2.19 -4.40
CA VAL A 41 -5.10 3.08 -4.01
C VAL A 41 -4.73 2.78 -2.56
N VAL A 42 -3.45 2.54 -2.32
CA VAL A 42 -2.90 2.25 -0.99
C VAL A 42 -1.75 3.20 -0.71
N PHE A 43 -1.80 3.92 0.41
CA PHE A 43 -0.69 4.68 0.95
C PHE A 43 -0.20 4.09 2.25
N LEU A 44 1.12 3.99 2.39
CA LEU A 44 1.80 3.42 3.55
C LEU A 44 2.83 4.40 4.08
N THR A 45 2.85 4.57 5.40
CA THR A 45 3.91 5.28 6.09
C THR A 45 4.15 4.64 7.45
N THR A 46 5.26 4.98 8.08
CA THR A 46 5.60 4.52 9.44
C THR A 46 5.77 5.71 10.35
N SER A 47 5.38 5.57 11.61
CA SER A 47 5.68 6.54 12.66
C SER A 47 6.23 5.85 13.90
N THR A 48 7.18 6.50 14.55
CA THR A 48 7.66 6.20 15.91
C THR A 48 7.18 7.28 16.89
N ALA A 49 7.36 7.08 18.19
CA ALA A 49 6.98 8.07 19.21
C ALA A 49 7.70 9.42 19.03
N GLU A 50 8.89 9.41 18.43
CA GLU A 50 9.74 10.59 18.19
C GLU A 50 9.50 11.24 16.82
N SER A 51 8.52 10.76 16.05
CA SER A 51 8.24 11.28 14.70
C SER A 51 7.59 12.67 14.77
N ALA A 52 8.42 13.71 14.79
CA ALA A 52 8.00 15.11 14.90
C ALA A 52 7.67 15.80 13.55
N SER A 53 7.90 15.15 12.40
CA SER A 53 7.75 15.75 11.07
C SER A 53 6.94 14.87 10.10
N SER A 54 6.34 15.52 9.09
CA SER A 54 5.65 14.81 8.00
C SER A 54 6.66 14.02 7.15
N ALA A 55 6.45 12.71 7.01
CA ALA A 55 7.27 11.89 6.12
C ALA A 55 7.08 12.31 4.66
N PRO A 56 8.15 12.33 3.83
CA PRO A 56 8.02 12.51 2.38
C PRO A 56 7.16 11.40 1.78
N MET A 57 6.62 11.55 0.56
CA MET A 57 5.73 10.53 -0.05
C MET A 57 6.43 9.17 -0.33
N GLY A 58 7.76 9.15 -0.39
CA GLY A 58 8.52 7.94 -0.75
C GLY A 58 8.29 7.55 -2.21
N SER A 59 8.10 6.28 -2.54
CA SER A 59 7.84 5.82 -3.93
C SER A 59 6.36 5.63 -4.22
N LEU A 60 5.96 5.82 -5.48
CA LEU A 60 4.61 5.53 -5.99
C LEU A 60 4.72 4.58 -7.18
N VAL A 61 4.09 3.41 -7.09
CA VAL A 61 4.12 2.38 -8.15
C VAL A 61 2.71 1.98 -8.52
N TYR A 62 2.44 1.92 -9.82
CA TYR A 62 1.24 1.31 -10.38
C TYR A 62 1.53 -0.15 -10.72
N ALA A 63 0.60 -1.06 -10.43
CA ALA A 63 0.66 -2.43 -10.88
C ALA A 63 -0.71 -2.93 -11.35
N MET A 64 -0.72 -3.87 -12.29
CA MET A 64 -1.94 -4.50 -12.78
C MET A 64 -1.75 -5.99 -13.08
N PRO A 65 -2.80 -6.81 -12.89
CA PRO A 65 -2.74 -8.22 -13.25
C PRO A 65 -2.60 -8.37 -14.76
N ASN A 66 -1.71 -9.28 -15.18
CA ASN A 66 -1.64 -9.71 -16.56
C ASN A 66 -2.68 -10.81 -16.80
N LYS A 67 -3.61 -10.59 -17.73
CA LYS A 67 -4.69 -11.52 -18.05
C LYS A 67 -4.23 -12.72 -18.89
N VAL A 68 -3.11 -12.57 -19.60
CA VAL A 68 -2.54 -13.63 -20.44
C VAL A 68 -1.62 -14.54 -19.61
N THR A 69 -0.78 -13.92 -18.78
CA THR A 69 0.15 -14.65 -17.89
C THR A 69 -0.08 -14.22 -16.43
N PRO A 70 -1.02 -14.83 -15.69
CA PRO A 70 -1.38 -14.41 -14.32
C PRO A 70 -0.21 -14.43 -13.32
N ALA A 71 0.83 -15.21 -13.60
CA ALA A 71 2.06 -15.25 -12.81
C ALA A 71 2.95 -14.01 -12.98
N GLU A 72 2.71 -13.17 -14.01
CA GLU A 72 3.56 -12.04 -14.38
C GLU A 72 2.81 -10.72 -14.24
N THR A 73 2.72 -10.22 -13.02
CA THR A 73 2.09 -8.92 -12.76
C THR A 73 2.93 -7.78 -13.33
N LEU A 74 2.30 -6.91 -14.11
CA LEU A 74 2.93 -5.74 -14.70
C LEU A 74 3.01 -4.62 -13.66
N SER A 75 4.11 -3.86 -13.65
CA SER A 75 4.29 -2.72 -12.75
C SER A 75 5.05 -1.59 -13.43
N THR A 76 4.69 -0.35 -13.12
CA THR A 76 5.36 0.86 -13.60
C THR A 76 5.56 1.80 -12.42
N PRO A 77 6.82 2.12 -12.05
CA PRO A 77 7.10 3.19 -11.10
C PRO A 77 6.67 4.53 -11.67
N LEU A 78 5.84 5.27 -10.93
CA LEU A 78 5.37 6.60 -11.29
C LEU A 78 6.17 7.70 -10.59
N PHE A 79 6.62 7.42 -9.36
CA PHE A 79 7.56 8.25 -8.62
C PHE A 79 8.56 7.35 -7.92
N THR A 80 9.85 7.64 -8.10
CA THR A 80 10.94 6.79 -7.64
C THR A 80 11.67 7.45 -6.48
N HIS A 81 11.81 6.70 -5.38
CA HIS A 81 12.66 7.06 -4.25
C HIS A 81 13.47 5.83 -3.85
N GLY A 82 14.80 5.93 -3.94
CA GLY A 82 15.69 4.76 -3.91
C GLY A 82 15.49 3.83 -2.73
N SER A 83 15.26 4.37 -1.53
CA SER A 83 15.11 3.56 -0.31
C SER A 83 13.79 2.79 -0.21
N THR A 84 12.77 3.13 -0.99
CA THR A 84 11.42 2.53 -0.87
C THR A 84 10.97 1.82 -2.15
N LEU A 85 11.69 1.99 -3.26
CA LEU A 85 11.23 1.57 -4.59
C LEU A 85 11.01 0.06 -4.70
N ASP A 86 11.97 -0.74 -4.22
CA ASP A 86 11.90 -2.20 -4.32
C ASP A 86 10.74 -2.77 -3.51
N PHE A 87 10.58 -2.32 -2.27
CA PHE A 87 9.46 -2.69 -1.42
C PHE A 87 8.12 -2.35 -2.09
N THR A 88 7.99 -1.12 -2.58
CA THR A 88 6.75 -0.62 -3.21
C THR A 88 6.41 -1.38 -4.49
N THR A 89 7.43 -1.73 -5.28
CA THR A 89 7.27 -2.51 -6.50
C THR A 89 6.83 -3.94 -6.20
N ARG A 90 7.46 -4.60 -5.21
CA ARG A 90 7.06 -5.95 -4.79
C ARG A 90 5.63 -5.96 -4.23
N LEU A 91 5.29 -4.97 -3.41
CA LEU A 91 3.99 -4.89 -2.77
C LEU A 91 2.87 -4.66 -3.77
N SER A 92 3.04 -3.69 -4.67
CA SER A 92 2.05 -3.40 -5.72
C SER A 92 1.78 -4.61 -6.60
N LYS A 93 2.82 -5.36 -7.01
CA LYS A 93 2.66 -6.61 -7.78
C LYS A 93 1.89 -7.68 -7.00
N VAL A 94 2.22 -7.91 -5.73
CA VAL A 94 1.54 -8.93 -4.92
C VAL A 94 0.07 -8.57 -4.71
N LEU A 95 -0.23 -7.31 -4.41
CA LEU A 95 -1.60 -6.83 -4.23
C LEU A 95 -2.40 -6.94 -5.52
N ALA A 96 -1.87 -6.45 -6.65
CA ALA A 96 -2.57 -6.53 -7.93
C ALA A 96 -2.86 -7.98 -8.36
N ARG A 97 -1.94 -8.91 -8.09
CA ARG A 97 -2.15 -10.35 -8.33
C ARG A 97 -3.24 -10.94 -7.44
N LYS A 98 -3.21 -10.67 -6.13
CA LYS A 98 -4.16 -11.24 -5.16
C LYS A 98 -5.57 -10.67 -5.32
N ILE A 99 -5.68 -9.40 -5.70
CA ILE A 99 -6.96 -8.70 -5.81
C ILE A 99 -7.58 -8.87 -7.20
N GLY A 100 -6.76 -9.11 -8.23
CA GLY A 100 -7.23 -9.21 -9.62
C GLY A 100 -7.66 -7.85 -10.20
N LYS A 101 -7.16 -6.75 -9.64
CA LYS A 101 -7.44 -5.38 -10.09
C LYS A 101 -6.16 -4.56 -10.15
N PRO A 102 -6.10 -3.47 -10.94
CA PRO A 102 -5.03 -2.49 -10.85
C PRO A 102 -4.92 -1.87 -9.44
N VAL A 103 -3.69 -1.65 -8.99
CA VAL A 103 -3.36 -1.10 -7.67
C VAL A 103 -2.30 -0.02 -7.81
N TYR A 104 -2.54 1.12 -7.18
CA TYR A 104 -1.54 2.14 -6.91
C TYR A 104 -1.05 1.98 -5.48
N VAL A 105 0.27 1.91 -5.29
CA VAL A 105 0.89 1.84 -3.97
C VAL A 105 1.86 3.00 -3.82
N GLY A 106 1.54 3.93 -2.91
CA GLY A 106 2.48 4.93 -2.41
C GLY A 106 3.05 4.47 -1.07
N ASN A 107 4.35 4.61 -0.88
CA ASN A 107 5.01 4.12 0.33
C ASN A 107 6.19 4.99 0.73
N SER A 108 6.11 5.54 1.94
CA SER A 108 7.17 6.25 2.64
C SER A 108 7.62 5.57 3.93
N SER A 109 7.22 4.31 4.13
CA SER A 109 7.58 3.53 5.31
C SER A 109 9.09 3.37 5.40
N SER A 110 9.61 3.60 6.61
CA SER A 110 11.00 3.38 6.97
C SER A 110 11.07 2.29 8.03
N PHE A 111 11.90 1.28 7.76
CA PHE A 111 12.22 0.22 8.72
C PHE A 111 13.53 0.50 9.47
N ALA A 112 14.21 1.62 9.20
CA ALA A 112 15.50 1.94 9.82
C ALA A 112 15.42 2.06 11.36
N SER A 113 14.25 2.44 11.89
CA SER A 113 13.97 2.50 13.33
C SER A 113 13.23 1.28 13.85
N ALA A 114 13.22 0.16 13.11
CA ALA A 114 12.69 -1.11 13.59
C ALA A 114 13.66 -1.74 14.61
N GLY A 115 13.17 -2.69 15.42
CA GLY A 115 13.85 -3.20 16.61
C GLY A 115 15.18 -3.90 16.29
N MET A 116 15.36 -4.40 15.07
CA MET A 116 16.61 -4.99 14.57
C MET A 116 17.38 -4.08 13.61
N GLY A 117 16.99 -2.81 13.47
CA GLY A 117 17.65 -1.84 12.58
C GLY A 117 17.24 -1.94 11.12
N GLY A 118 16.06 -2.51 10.81
CA GLY A 118 15.55 -2.59 9.46
C GLY A 118 16.15 -3.75 8.67
N THR A 119 16.32 -4.90 9.32
CA THR A 119 16.80 -6.09 8.64
C THR A 119 15.78 -6.57 7.59
N VAL A 120 16.26 -7.39 6.65
CA VAL A 120 15.43 -7.97 5.60
C VAL A 120 14.26 -8.78 6.19
N GLU A 121 14.50 -9.46 7.30
CA GLU A 121 13.48 -10.23 8.02
C GLU A 121 12.35 -9.33 8.53
N GLU A 122 12.68 -8.18 9.12
CA GLU A 122 11.68 -7.21 9.60
C GLU A 122 10.88 -6.63 8.43
N GLU A 123 11.55 -6.28 7.33
CA GLU A 123 10.89 -5.82 6.12
C GLU A 123 9.92 -6.87 5.57
N MET A 124 10.34 -8.14 5.52
CA MET A 124 9.49 -9.25 5.06
C MET A 124 8.29 -9.50 5.96
N GLU A 125 8.43 -9.38 7.28
CA GLU A 125 7.32 -9.52 8.21
C GLU A 125 6.35 -8.34 8.11
N GLY A 126 6.85 -7.11 8.02
CA GLY A 126 6.06 -5.92 7.73
C GLY A 126 5.30 -6.05 6.41
N PHE A 127 5.97 -6.52 5.36
CA PHE A 127 5.37 -6.81 4.06
C PHE A 127 4.19 -7.79 4.17
N LYS A 128 4.40 -8.94 4.83
CA LYS A 128 3.35 -9.95 5.03
C LYS A 128 2.15 -9.36 5.78
N ARG A 129 2.42 -8.59 6.83
CA ARG A 129 1.38 -7.97 7.65
C ARG A 129 0.56 -6.95 6.87
N VAL A 130 1.20 -6.11 6.07
CA VAL A 130 0.50 -5.15 5.19
C VAL A 130 -0.41 -5.87 4.21
N VAL A 131 0.09 -6.92 3.54
CA VAL A 131 -0.73 -7.72 2.60
C VAL A 131 -1.92 -8.36 3.31
N GLU A 132 -1.72 -8.92 4.50
CA GLU A 132 -2.79 -9.52 5.31
C GLU A 132 -3.87 -8.49 5.66
N VAL A 133 -3.47 -7.32 6.18
CA VAL A 133 -4.39 -6.25 6.59
C VAL A 133 -5.18 -5.72 5.38
N VAL A 134 -4.51 -5.44 4.25
CA VAL A 134 -5.20 -5.00 3.03
C VAL A 134 -6.24 -6.02 2.57
N MET A 135 -5.87 -7.31 2.52
CA MET A 135 -6.79 -8.35 2.09
C MET A 135 -7.96 -8.55 3.06
N ARG A 136 -7.74 -8.33 4.36
CA ARG A 136 -8.81 -8.36 5.38
C ARG A 136 -9.78 -7.20 5.20
N LEU A 137 -9.27 -5.96 5.08
CA LEU A 137 -10.10 -4.76 4.89
C LEU A 137 -10.97 -4.83 3.63
N LEU A 138 -10.45 -5.46 2.57
CA LEU A 138 -11.21 -5.68 1.33
C LEU A 138 -12.29 -6.76 1.45
N LYS A 139 -12.17 -7.70 2.39
CA LYS A 139 -13.21 -8.71 2.66
C LYS A 139 -14.32 -8.15 3.52
N GLU A 140 -14.01 -7.32 4.51
CA GLU A 140 -14.99 -6.72 5.42
C GLU A 140 -15.92 -5.69 4.75
N LYS A 141 -15.52 -5.12 3.61
CA LYS A 141 -16.33 -4.17 2.80
C LYS A 141 -17.08 -4.81 1.61
N LYS A 142 -16.96 -6.12 1.38
CA LYS A 142 -17.73 -6.83 0.35
C LYS A 142 -19.09 -7.26 0.90
#